data_AF-A0AA41T4J7-F1
#
_entry.id   AF-A0AA41T4J7-F1
#
_cell.length_a   1.000
_cell.length_b   1.000
_cell.length_c   1.000
_cell.angle_alpha   90.00
_cell.angle_beta   90.00
_cell.angle_gamma   90.00
#
_symmetry.space_group_name_H-M   'P 1'
#
loop_
_entity.id
_entity.type
_entity.pdbx_description
1 polymer ?
#
loop_
_entity_poly.entity_id
_entity_poly.type
_entity_poly.pdbx_seq_one_letter_code
_entity_poly.pdbx_strand_id
1 'polypeptide(L)'
;MVIDVLHPGKVTVPKTEIREKLAKMYKTTPGVIFVFGCRTHFGGGKTTGFGMIYDSLDYAKKNEPKHRLARHGLYERKKTSRKQ
;
A
#
# COMPACT_ATOMS: atom_id res chain seq x y z
N MET A 1 2.42 10.32 2.04
CA MET A 1 1.21 11.13 1.78
C MET A 1 -0.02 10.46 2.37
N VAL A 2 -1.05 11.23 2.72
CA VAL A 2 -2.38 10.70 3.10
C VAL A 2 -3.21 10.51 1.83
N ILE A 3 -3.96 9.42 1.74
CA ILE A 3 -4.84 9.11 0.61
C ILE A 3 -6.27 9.00 1.12
N ASP A 4 -7.14 9.84 0.58
CA ASP A 4 -8.58 9.73 0.75
C ASP A 4 -9.20 9.13 -0.52
N VAL A 5 -9.87 8.00 -0.38
CA VAL A 5 -10.56 7.31 -1.47
C VAL A 5 -12.06 7.44 -1.26
N LEU A 6 -12.73 8.12 -2.20
CA LEU A 6 -14.18 8.20 -2.27
C LEU A 6 -14.72 7.05 -3.15
N HIS A 7 -15.64 6.27 -2.62
CA HIS A 7 -16.27 5.13 -3.31
C HIS A 7 -17.77 5.01 -2.96
N PRO A 8 -18.58 6.03 -3.31
CA PRO A 8 -20.00 6.03 -2.97
C PRO A 8 -20.74 4.85 -3.60
N GLY A 9 -21.59 4.18 -2.81
CA GLY A 9 -22.38 3.03 -3.27
C GLY A 9 -21.57 1.77 -3.59
N LYS A 10 -20.26 1.77 -3.33
CA LYS A 10 -19.38 0.61 -3.53
C LYS A 10 -18.77 0.15 -2.21
N VAL A 11 -18.34 -1.10 -2.22
CA VAL A 11 -17.53 -1.68 -1.14
C VAL A 11 -16.12 -1.10 -1.14
N THR A 12 -15.34 -1.42 -0.11
CA THR A 12 -13.97 -0.94 0.06
C THR A 12 -13.11 -1.26 -1.17
N VAL A 13 -12.48 -0.23 -1.74
CA VAL A 13 -11.62 -0.35 -2.93
C VAL A 13 -10.35 -1.16 -2.59
N PRO A 14 -9.97 -2.14 -3.42
CA PRO A 14 -8.76 -2.92 -3.19
C PRO A 14 -7.49 -2.07 -3.39
N LYS A 15 -6.43 -2.41 -2.66
CA LYS A 15 -5.15 -1.68 -2.69
C LYS A 15 -4.44 -1.73 -4.04
N THR A 16 -4.73 -2.73 -4.88
CA THR A 16 -4.23 -2.83 -6.26
C THR A 16 -4.74 -1.67 -7.10
N GLU A 17 -6.06 -1.44 -7.10
CA GLU A 17 -6.68 -0.35 -7.85
C GLU A 17 -6.22 1.04 -7.38
N ILE A 18 -6.05 1.22 -6.06
CA ILE A 18 -5.53 2.47 -5.51
C ILE A 18 -4.10 2.74 -6.02
N ARG A 19 -3.24 1.70 -6.05
CA ARG A 19 -1.88 1.82 -6.58
C ARG A 19 -1.88 2.14 -8.07
N GLU A 20 -2.72 1.50 -8.86
CA GLU A 20 -2.82 1.77 -10.30
C GLU A 20 -3.29 3.19 -10.60
N LYS A 21 -4.27 3.71 -9.85
CA LYS A 21 -4.70 5.10 -9.99
C LYS A 21 -3.60 6.08 -9.59
N LEU A 22 -2.88 5.82 -8.50
CA LEU A 22 -1.74 6.65 -8.09
C LEU A 22 -0.62 6.62 -9.12
N ALA A 23 -0.31 5.46 -9.68
CA ALA A 23 0.67 5.29 -10.75
C ALA A 23 0.32 6.17 -11.96
N LYS A 24 -0.96 6.16 -12.38
CA LYS A 24 -1.43 7.02 -13.48
C LYS A 24 -1.35 8.52 -13.13
N MET A 25 -1.77 8.92 -11.93
CA MET A 25 -1.78 10.33 -11.52
C MET A 25 -0.37 10.92 -11.40
N TYR A 26 0.56 10.17 -10.81
CA TYR A 26 1.93 10.61 -10.58
C TYR A 26 2.90 10.19 -11.68
N LYS A 27 2.41 9.54 -12.75
CA LYS A 27 3.21 9.03 -13.88
C LYS A 27 4.36 8.12 -13.43
N THR A 28 4.09 7.28 -12.43
CA THR A 28 5.05 6.32 -11.88
C THR A 28 4.58 4.89 -12.12
N THR A 29 5.43 3.91 -11.81
CA THR A 29 5.05 2.49 -11.91
C THR A 29 4.37 2.03 -10.61
N PRO A 30 3.38 1.13 -10.67
CA PRO A 30 2.67 0.66 -9.46
C PRO A 30 3.58 -0.16 -8.52
N GLY A 31 4.74 -0.62 -9.00
CA GLY A 31 5.72 -1.36 -8.21
C GLY A 31 6.46 -0.51 -7.17
N VAL A 32 6.58 0.80 -7.38
CA VAL A 32 7.24 1.72 -6.44
C VAL A 32 6.27 2.38 -5.46
N ILE A 33 4.98 2.02 -5.51
CA ILE A 33 3.92 2.61 -4.70
C ILE A 33 3.47 1.62 -3.62
N PHE A 34 3.58 2.05 -2.37
CA PHE A 34 3.18 1.29 -1.19
C PHE A 34 1.98 1.97 -0.53
N VAL A 35 0.87 1.23 -0.44
CA VAL A 35 -0.38 1.70 0.17
C VAL A 35 -0.67 0.87 1.42
N PHE A 36 -0.77 1.53 2.57
CA PHE A 36 -0.98 0.87 3.86
C PHE A 36 -1.91 1.66 4.77
N GLY A 37 -2.33 1.03 5.87
CA GLY A 37 -3.16 1.69 6.89
C GLY A 37 -4.55 2.11 6.40
N CYS A 38 -5.07 1.51 5.32
CA CYS A 38 -6.41 1.83 4.82
C CYS A 38 -7.46 1.49 5.89
N ARG A 39 -8.26 2.48 6.30
CA ARG A 39 -9.38 2.35 7.22
C ARG A 39 -10.62 2.97 6.58
N THR A 40 -11.68 2.17 6.44
CA THR A 40 -12.95 2.63 5.91
C THR A 40 -13.76 3.30 7.01
N HIS A 41 -14.41 4.42 6.71
CA HIS A 41 -15.33 5.08 7.63
C HIS A 41 -16.54 4.19 7.91
N PHE A 42 -17.12 4.33 9.12
CA PHE A 42 -18.36 3.66 9.45
C PHE A 42 -19.48 4.12 8.50
N GLY A 43 -20.24 3.16 7.96
CA GLY A 43 -21.21 3.41 6.89
C GLY A 43 -20.64 3.33 5.46
N GLY A 44 -19.32 3.16 5.28
CA GLY A 44 -18.71 2.99 3.96
C GLY A 44 -18.53 4.31 3.19
N GLY A 45 -18.34 4.23 1.87
CA GLY A 45 -18.27 5.39 0.97
C GLY A 45 -16.97 6.21 1.00
N LYS A 46 -16.22 6.19 2.10
CA LYS A 46 -14.90 6.80 2.22
C LYS A 46 -13.91 5.88 2.93
N THR A 47 -12.70 5.77 2.40
CA THR A 47 -11.56 5.11 3.04
C THR A 47 -10.38 6.05 3.10
N THR A 48 -9.80 6.21 4.28
CA THR A 48 -8.55 6.95 4.47
C THR A 48 -7.39 5.97 4.57
N GLY A 49 -6.20 6.36 4.13
CA GLY A 49 -5.01 5.54 4.22
C GLY A 49 -3.73 6.33 3.97
N PHE A 50 -2.62 5.63 3.88
CA PHE A 50 -1.31 6.22 3.63
C PHE A 50 -0.69 5.63 2.38
N GLY A 51 -0.02 6.49 1.62
CA GLY A 51 0.74 6.15 0.43
C GLY A 51 2.18 6.61 0.55
N MET A 52 3.11 5.76 0.15
CA MET A 52 4.50 6.10 -0.08
C MET A 52 4.82 5.80 -1.55
N ILE A 53 5.40 6.78 -2.24
CA ILE A 53 5.88 6.66 -3.62
C ILE A 53 7.39 6.84 -3.55
N TYR A 54 8.13 5.82 -3.98
CA TYR A 54 9.59 5.87 -4.05
C TYR A 54 10.05 6.14 -5.48
N ASP A 55 11.25 6.70 -5.63
CA ASP A 55 11.84 6.93 -6.95
C ASP A 55 12.35 5.62 -7.58
N SER A 56 12.81 4.67 -6.75
CA SER A 56 13.26 3.35 -7.22
C SER A 56 12.86 2.22 -6.27
N LEU A 57 12.84 0.99 -6.80
CA LEU A 57 12.60 -0.22 -6.01
C LEU A 57 13.71 -0.49 -4.99
N ASP A 58 14.94 -0.06 -5.26
CA ASP A 58 16.07 -0.26 -4.35
C ASP A 58 15.94 0.62 -3.11
N TYR A 59 15.52 1.88 -3.29
CA TYR A 59 15.19 2.76 -2.16
C TYR A 59 14.01 2.22 -1.36
N ALA A 60 12.99 1.67 -2.03
CA ALA A 60 11.86 1.05 -1.36
C ALA A 60 12.31 -0.14 -0.49
N LYS A 61 13.14 -1.05 -1.02
CA LYS A 61 13.65 -2.23 -0.29
C LYS A 61 14.53 -1.85 0.91
N LYS A 62 15.29 -0.77 0.81
CA LYS A 62 16.17 -0.31 1.89
C LYS A 62 15.39 0.36 3.04
N ASN A 63 14.34 1.09 2.72
CA ASN A 63 13.65 1.96 3.68
C ASN A 63 12.32 1.39 4.21
N GLU A 64 11.60 0.56 3.45
CA GLU A 64 10.33 -0.01 3.93
C GLU A 64 10.58 -1.11 4.99
N PRO A 65 9.75 -1.19 6.03
CA PRO A 65 9.77 -2.32 6.96
C PRO A 65 9.52 -3.65 6.25
N LYS A 66 10.30 -4.67 6.63
CA LYS A 66 10.27 -6.03 6.04
C LYS A 66 8.87 -6.65 5.95
N HIS A 67 7.98 -6.36 6.91
CA HIS A 67 6.62 -6.89 6.90
C HIS A 67 5.74 -6.32 5.78
N ARG A 68 6.00 -5.09 5.31
CA ARG A 68 5.32 -4.51 4.16
C ARG A 68 5.88 -5.06 2.86
N LEU A 69 7.20 -5.19 2.76
CA LEU A 69 7.85 -5.85 1.62
C LEU A 69 7.30 -7.27 1.43
N ALA A 70 7.09 -8.02 2.51
CA ALA A 70 6.49 -9.35 2.45
C ALA A 70 5.03 -9.34 1.95
N ARG A 71 4.22 -8.37 2.37
CA ARG A 71 2.84 -8.21 1.86
C ARG A 71 2.77 -7.86 0.37
N HIS A 72 3.84 -7.27 -0.16
CA HIS A 72 4.00 -6.96 -1.58
C HIS A 72 4.78 -8.03 -2.36
N GLY A 73 5.13 -9.16 -1.73
CA GLY A 73 5.85 -10.26 -2.39
C GLY A 73 7.33 -9.99 -2.69
N LEU A 74 7.89 -8.90 -2.17
CA LEU A 74 9.28 -8.49 -2.41
C LEU A 74 10.27 -9.06 -1.38
N TYR A 75 9.78 -9.73 -0.34
CA TYR A 75 10.58 -10.31 0.72
C TYR A 75 9.90 -11.54 1.30
N GLU A 76 10.61 -12.66 1.33
CA GLU A 76 10.12 -13.86 2.02
C GLU A 76 10.54 -13.82 3.49
N ARG A 77 9.56 -13.75 4.40
CA ARG A 77 9.83 -13.77 5.83
C ARG A 77 10.09 -15.21 6.26
N LYS A 78 11.35 -15.52 6.60
CA LYS A 78 11.69 -16.76 7.31
C LYS A 78 10.96 -16.81 8.66
N LYS A 79 10.18 -17.87 8.89
CA LYS A 79 9.51 -18.11 10.16
C LYS A 79 10.50 -18.74 11.13
N THR A 80 11.01 -17.97 12.07
CA THR A 80 11.73 -18.48 13.23
C THR A 80 10.80 -18.52 14.44
N SER A 81 11.03 -19.46 15.37
CA SER A 81 10.30 -19.50 16.63
C SER A 81 10.58 -18.21 17.41
N ARG A 82 9.54 -17.59 17.98
CA ARG A 82 9.72 -16.40 18.82
C ARG A 82 10.54 -16.70 20.09
N LYS A 83 10.65 -17.98 20.47
CA LYS A 83 11.35 -18.48 21.67
C LYS A 83 12.77 -18.99 21.43
N GLN A 84 13.20 -19.16 20.16
CA GLN A 84 14.58 -19.54 19.84
C GLN A 84 15.42 -18.33 19.48
#